data_AF-A0A451B166-F1
#
_entry.id   AF-A0A451B166-F1
#
_cell.length_a   1.000
_cell.length_b   1.000
_cell.length_c   1.000
_cell.angle_alpha   90.00
_cell.angle_beta   90.00
_cell.angle_gamma   90.00
#
_symmetry.space_group_name_H-M   'P 1'
#
loop_
_entity.id
_entity.type
_entity.pdbx_description
1 polymer ?
#
loop_
_entity_poly.entity_id
_entity_poly.type
_entity_poly.pdbx_seq_one_letter_code
_entity_poly.pdbx_strand_id
1 'polypeptide(L)' 'MTIQAVANHLGVGWDMIKDIQARYLQHCFDKPKLCNLKRIAIDEIYLGGRSGYLTIVMDLDSGAVVEVAQ' A
#
# COMPACT_ATOMS: atom_id res chain seq x y z
N MET A 1 -9.80 12.86 2.33
CA MET A 1 -11.17 12.36 2.60
C MET A 1 -11.04 10.88 2.91
N THR A 2 -11.62 10.37 4.00
CA THR A 2 -11.53 8.94 4.35
C THR A 2 -12.45 8.10 3.46
N ILE A 3 -12.23 6.78 3.36
CA ILE A 3 -13.15 5.85 2.66
C ILE A 3 -14.59 6.06 3.15
N GLN A 4 -14.78 6.20 4.46
CA GLN A 4 -16.10 6.48 5.07
C GLN A 4 -16.69 7.82 4.63
N ALA A 5 -15.88 8.87 4.57
CA ALA A 5 -16.37 10.19 4.15
C ALA A 5 -16.81 10.19 2.69
N VAL A 6 -16.10 9.49 1.81
CA VAL A 6 -16.49 9.33 0.40
C VAL A 6 -17.75 8.49 0.27
N ALA A 7 -17.86 7.39 1.02
CA ALA A 7 -19.05 6.54 1.06
C ALA A 7 -20.30 7.34 1.49
N ASN A 8 -20.18 8.13 2.57
CA ASN A 8 -21.25 8.99 3.06
C ASN A 8 -21.63 10.09 2.05
N HIS A 9 -20.64 10.69 1.38
CA HIS A 9 -20.89 11.74 0.39
C HIS A 9 -21.63 11.23 -0.85
N LEU A 10 -21.34 10.00 -1.27
CA LEU A 10 -21.93 9.38 -2.46
C LEU A 10 -23.16 8.52 -2.17
N GLY A 11 -23.51 8.29 -0.90
CA GLY A 11 -24.64 7.45 -0.51
C GLY A 11 -24.45 5.97 -0.82
N VAL A 12 -23.19 5.49 -0.86
CA VAL A 12 -22.85 4.09 -1.16
C VAL A 12 -22.20 3.40 0.02
N GLY A 13 -22.07 2.07 -0.05
CA GLY A 13 -21.43 1.27 1.00
C GLY A 13 -19.93 1.54 1.13
N TRP A 14 -19.41 1.44 2.36
CA TRP A 14 -17.98 1.59 2.66
C TRP A 14 -17.12 0.59 1.87
N ASP A 15 -17.52 -0.68 1.82
CA ASP A 15 -16.80 -1.73 1.10
C ASP A 15 -16.71 -1.44 -0.40
N MET A 16 -17.74 -0.83 -1.00
CA MET A 16 -17.71 -0.46 -2.42
C MET A 16 -16.59 0.55 -2.71
N ILE A 17 -16.44 1.58 -1.88
CA ILE A 17 -15.37 2.57 -2.03
C ILE A 17 -14.00 1.93 -1.77
N LYS A 18 -13.89 1.11 -0.73
CA LYS A 18 -12.67 0.36 -0.41
C LYS A 18 -12.23 -0.53 -1.59
N ASP A 19 -13.16 -1.26 -2.20
CA ASP A 19 -12.86 -2.16 -3.31
C ASP A 19 -12.47 -1.42 -4.59
N ILE A 20 -13.06 -0.25 -4.85
CA ILE A 20 -12.62 0.62 -5.94
C ILE A 20 -11.17 1.06 -5.70
N GLN A 21 -10.86 1.51 -4.48
CA GLN A 21 -9.53 1.98 -4.15
C GLN A 21 -8.49 0.85 -4.17
N ALA A 22 -8.82 -0.33 -3.67
CA ALA A 22 -7.95 -1.51 -3.71
C ALA A 22 -7.62 -1.91 -5.17
N ARG A 23 -8.64 -1.98 -6.04
CA ARG A 23 -8.43 -2.28 -7.47
C ARG A 23 -7.57 -1.25 -8.18
N TYR A 24 -7.77 0.03 -7.88
CA TYR A 24 -6.94 1.11 -8.42
C TYR A 24 -5.48 0.97 -7.98
N LEU A 25 -5.23 0.75 -6.69
CA LEU A 25 -3.89 0.56 -6.16
C LEU A 25 -3.20 -0.65 -6.78
N GLN A 26 -3.91 -1.78 -6.90
CA GLN A 26 -3.36 -2.97 -7.56
C GLN A 26 -3.02 -2.67 -9.03
N HIS A 27 -3.91 -2.05 -9.79
CA HIS A 27 -3.65 -1.70 -11.19
C HIS A 27 -2.43 -0.79 -11.36
N CYS A 28 -2.24 0.19 -10.46
CA CYS A 28 -1.16 1.17 -10.57
C CYS A 28 0.18 0.66 -10.02
N PHE A 29 0.18 -0.23 -9.03
CA PHE A 29 1.36 -0.55 -8.23
C PHE A 29 1.72 -2.04 -8.15
N ASP A 30 0.98 -2.94 -8.81
CA ASP A 30 1.29 -4.39 -8.91
C ASP A 30 2.71 -4.66 -9.43
N LYS A 31 3.21 -3.82 -10.35
CA LYS A 31 4.50 -4.02 -11.03
C LYS A 31 5.45 -2.86 -10.82
N PRO A 32 6.18 -2.81 -9.69
CA PRO A 32 7.21 -1.80 -9.48
C PRO A 32 8.33 -1.96 -10.52
N LYS A 33 8.80 -0.84 -11.08
CA LYS A 33 9.90 -0.84 -12.05
C LYS A 33 11.23 -0.99 -11.32
N LEU A 34 11.88 -2.14 -11.46
CA LEU A 34 13.15 -2.42 -10.78
C LEU A 34 14.40 -2.03 -11.60
N CYS A 35 14.24 -1.67 -12.88
CA CYS A 35 15.37 -1.47 -13.81
C CYS A 35 16.37 -0.39 -13.39
N ASN A 36 15.95 0.59 -12.58
CA ASN A 36 16.79 1.70 -12.12
C ASN A 36 17.07 1.65 -10.61
N LEU A 37 16.72 0.55 -9.93
CA LEU A 37 16.89 0.42 -8.49
C LEU A 37 18.39 0.33 -8.13
N LYS A 38 18.89 1.27 -7.34
CA LYS A 38 20.31 1.35 -6.93
C LYS A 38 20.52 1.27 -5.43
N ARG A 39 19.60 1.86 -4.67
CA ARG A 39 19.67 1.94 -3.20
C ARG A 39 18.33 1.52 -2.65
N ILE A 40 18.36 0.57 -1.72
CA ILE A 40 17.14 0.12 -1.03
C ILE A 40 17.21 0.51 0.43
N ALA A 41 16.05 0.88 0.99
CA ALA A 41 15.80 0.88 2.41
C ALA A 41 14.96 -0.34 2.76
N ILE A 42 15.28 -0.96 3.89
CA ILE A 42 14.51 -2.04 4.49
C ILE A 42 14.12 -1.55 5.87
N ASP A 43 12.83 -1.59 6.16
CA ASP A 43 12.29 -1.25 7.47
C ASP A 43 11.30 -2.32 7.92
N GLU A 44 11.09 -2.41 9.23
CA GLU A 44 10.23 -3.42 9.84
C GLU A 44 9.22 -2.76 10.78
N ILE A 45 7.92 -2.93 10.48
CA ILE A 45 6.83 -2.36 11.25
C ILE A 45 6.19 -3.46 12.09
N TYR A 46 6.22 -3.30 13.41
CA TYR A 46 5.47 -4.18 14.32
C TYR A 46 3.97 -3.91 14.23
N LEU A 47 3.20 -4.91 13.77
CA LEU A 47 1.75 -4.82 13.61
C LEU A 47 0.97 -5.33 14.83
N GLY A 48 1.65 -5.88 15.84
CA GLY A 48 1.04 -6.43 17.05
C GLY A 48 1.10 -7.96 17.14
N GLY A 49 0.82 -8.49 18.33
CA GLY A 49 1.16 -9.88 18.70
C GLY A 49 0.56 -11.00 17.85
N ARG A 50 -0.54 -10.75 17.13
CA ARG A 50 -1.18 -11.74 16.24
C ARG A 50 -0.77 -11.60 14.77
N SER A 51 -0.26 -10.43 14.39
CA SER A 51 0.07 -10.07 13.01
C SER A 51 1.57 -9.99 12.76
N GLY A 52 2.40 -10.03 13.81
CA GLY A 52 3.85 -10.08 13.71
C GLY A 52 4.44 -8.76 13.24
N TYR A 53 5.42 -8.87 12.35
CA TYR A 53 6.11 -7.75 11.75
C TYR A 53 5.83 -7.69 10.26
N LEU A 54 5.90 -6.49 9.70
CA LEU A 54 5.78 -6.24 8.27
C LEU A 54 7.10 -5.66 7.79
N THR A 55 7.81 -6.39 6.94
CA THR A 55 9.00 -5.90 6.27
C THR A 55 8.59 -5.10 5.04
N ILE A 56 9.09 -3.88 4.93
CA ILE A 56 8.91 -3.01 3.76
C ILE A 56 10.26 -2.82 3.10
N VAL A 57 10.33 -3.10 1.79
CA VAL A 57 11.48 -2.75 0.96
C VAL A 57 11.10 -1.60 0.05
N MET A 58 11.92 -0.57 0.02
CA MET A 58 11.67 0.64 -0.76
C MET A 58 12.90 1.09 -1.53
N ASP A 59 12.69 1.71 -2.69
CA ASP A 59 13.71 2.50 -3.38
C ASP A 59 14.02 3.75 -2.56
N LEU A 60 15.27 3.93 -2.15
CA LEU A 60 15.70 5.06 -1.34
C LEU A 60 15.68 6.38 -2.12
N ASP A 61 15.77 6.33 -3.46
CA ASP A 61 15.83 7.51 -4.32
C ASP A 61 14.44 8.09 -4.59
N SER A 62 13.50 7.23 -5.00
CA SER A 62 12.12 7.64 -5.30
C SER A 62 11.17 7.56 -4.11
N GLY A 63 11.53 6.82 -3.06
CA GLY A 63 10.64 6.50 -1.95
C GLY A 63 9.56 5.47 -2.31
N ALA A 64 9.59 4.88 -3.51
CA ALA A 64 8.61 3.88 -3.93
C ALA A 64 8.81 2.57 -3.16
N VAL A 65 7.72 2.03 -2.62
CA VAL A 65 7.71 0.65 -2.07
C VAL A 65 7.83 -0.32 -3.24
N VAL A 66 8.81 -1.22 -3.15
CA VAL A 66 9.08 -2.24 -4.17
C VAL A 66 8.70 -3.64 -3.73
N GLU A 67 8.62 -3.89 -2.42
CA GLU A 67 8.19 -5.17 -1.86
C GLU A 67 7.61 -4.99 -0.46
N VAL A 68 6.63 -5.83 -0.10
CA VAL A 68 6.06 -5.92 1.25
C VAL A 68 5.98 -7.41 1.65
N ALA A 69 6.60 -7.78 2.77
CA ALA A 69 6.63 -9.15 3.27
C ALA A 69 6.14 -9.22 4.74
N GLN A 70 5.54 -10.34 5.14
CA GLN A 70 5.12 -10.66 6.51
C GLN A 70 5.87 -11.86 7.07
#